data_AF-A0A7K2C2F0-F1
#
_entry.id   AF-A0A7K2C2F0-F1
#
_cell.length_a   1.000
_cell.length_b   1.000
_cell.length_c   1.000
_cell.angle_alpha   90.00
_cell.angle_beta   90.00
_cell.angle_gamma   90.00
#
_symmetry.space_group_name_H-M   'P 1'
#
loop_
_entity.id
_entity.type
_entity.pdbx_description
1 polymer ?
#
loop_
_entity_poly.entity_id
_entity_poly.type
_entity_poly.pdbx_seq_one_letter_code
_entity_poly.pdbx_strand_id
1 'polypeptide(L)'
;SNERLFELPLRWYSQTAQWDLSPGYSIANKRFGRLIPDRCMACHNSYPSTVEWVEGKYNEVPNGISCERCHGPGSAHVDLRLAGGGPTEDADYSIVNPARLTHDLQMDVCQQCHLHTSVSVLRDGREPFDFRPSERLQDHLALFSARDSVGGLDVISHAERLAQSACYLASIPQMTCTTCHNPHEAFRDKGPEYFNNTCISCHEAIPEHELRVDCARCHMPKEVADGTPHATFTDHWIRVVEDEAPLAAHQSPLLTAYYDRDRTGSGKMEAIATLVHATQTSDVSAMETGIDLVRSIVPSDTTGEARFLMGVSLWRLGRSEEAIAPLEAAVAVRPNIPERLNALAQAYESANEKQDQIRGLYERALDIQPALADIRINYGRYLELEGDLTAAIAQYRRAVSEKPWLAQAHYNLGTALLQNGEFAEAEAVLEQTLMLDPDHADALGNLGLFLLTENRIQEAGARFRQAVVSAPDNPIALSNLGSWYFNTGDFEEAITYLERAVAIEPEYIGAWENLALSYARMDRGVDAVRAAERIMELDPNNQMAHAILDAFGT
;
A
#
# COMPACT_ATOMS: atom_id res chain seq x y z
N SER A 1 16.26 6.66 -16.10
CA SER A 1 15.06 6.29 -15.31
C SER A 1 15.32 4.93 -14.72
N ASN A 2 14.97 4.68 -13.45
CA ASN A 2 15.43 3.50 -12.70
C ASN A 2 14.72 2.18 -13.06
N GLU A 3 14.24 2.06 -14.31
CA GLU A 3 13.63 0.85 -14.90
C GLU A 3 12.47 0.25 -14.08
N ARG A 4 11.80 1.08 -13.26
CA ARG A 4 10.61 0.68 -12.51
C ARG A 4 9.33 0.88 -13.32
N LEU A 5 8.40 -0.04 -13.19
CA LEU A 5 7.07 0.00 -13.79
C LEU A 5 6.06 0.65 -12.86
N PHE A 6 5.32 1.61 -13.40
CA PHE A 6 4.25 2.31 -12.71
C PHE A 6 2.95 2.19 -13.50
N GLU A 7 1.84 2.11 -12.78
CA GLU A 7 0.52 2.20 -13.39
C GLU A 7 0.32 3.61 -13.94
N LEU A 8 -0.19 3.69 -15.17
CA LEU A 8 -0.55 4.98 -15.74
C LEU A 8 -1.81 5.53 -15.06
N PRO A 9 -1.82 6.82 -14.66
CA PRO A 9 -3.00 7.45 -14.04
C PRO A 9 -4.23 7.47 -14.93
N LEU A 10 -4.05 7.36 -16.25
CA LEU A 10 -5.09 7.45 -17.26
C LEU A 10 -5.13 6.17 -18.08
N ARG A 11 -6.33 5.65 -18.35
CA ARG A 11 -6.55 4.49 -19.22
C ARG A 11 -7.72 4.70 -20.17
N TRP A 12 -7.68 3.99 -21.30
CA TRP A 12 -8.78 3.93 -22.24
C TRP A 12 -9.75 2.82 -21.84
N TYR A 13 -11.00 3.18 -21.58
CA TYR A 13 -12.09 2.24 -21.30
C TYR A 13 -12.78 1.88 -22.60
N SER A 14 -12.46 0.72 -23.17
CA SER A 14 -13.00 0.31 -24.47
C SER A 14 -14.51 0.09 -24.47
N GLN A 15 -15.11 -0.25 -23.33
CA GLN A 15 -16.55 -0.50 -23.21
C GLN A 15 -17.38 0.79 -23.35
N THR A 16 -16.85 1.92 -22.85
CA THR A 16 -17.49 3.24 -22.91
C THR A 16 -16.86 4.17 -23.94
N ALA A 17 -15.77 3.73 -24.59
CA ALA A 17 -14.99 4.49 -25.56
C ALA A 17 -14.56 5.88 -25.03
N GLN A 18 -14.05 5.92 -23.80
CA GLN A 18 -13.58 7.16 -23.18
C GLN A 18 -12.25 6.97 -22.45
N TRP A 19 -11.51 8.07 -22.31
CA TRP A 19 -10.36 8.17 -21.41
C TRP A 19 -10.85 8.56 -20.02
N ASP A 20 -10.40 7.86 -19.00
CA ASP A 20 -10.68 8.22 -17.62
C ASP A 20 -9.56 7.69 -16.69
N LEU A 21 -9.58 8.10 -15.42
CA LEU A 21 -8.61 7.69 -14.43
C LEU A 21 -8.60 6.17 -14.25
N SER A 22 -7.40 5.61 -14.09
CA SER A 22 -7.24 4.21 -13.71
C SER A 22 -7.82 3.97 -12.31
N PRO A 23 -8.43 2.80 -12.04
CA PRO A 23 -9.09 2.53 -10.75
C PRO A 23 -8.17 2.78 -9.56
N GLY A 24 -8.62 3.59 -8.59
CA GLY A 24 -7.83 3.98 -7.41
C GLY A 24 -7.12 5.34 -7.52
N TYR A 25 -7.06 5.95 -8.70
CA TYR A 25 -6.54 7.33 -8.86
C TYR A 25 -7.57 8.42 -8.54
N SER A 26 -8.86 8.06 -8.45
CA SER A 26 -9.94 8.97 -8.05
C SER A 26 -9.96 9.28 -6.55
N ILE A 27 -9.28 8.46 -5.73
CA ILE A 27 -9.30 8.54 -4.26
C ILE A 27 -8.17 9.43 -3.73
N ALA A 28 -7.00 9.39 -4.39
CA ALA A 28 -5.84 10.19 -4.03
C ALA A 28 -5.00 10.50 -5.27
N ASN A 29 -4.45 11.72 -5.36
CA ASN A 29 -3.55 12.11 -6.44
C ASN A 29 -2.17 11.46 -6.27
N LYS A 30 -2.09 10.16 -6.58
CA LYS A 30 -0.85 9.38 -6.50
C LYS A 30 0.14 9.69 -7.65
N ARG A 31 -0.15 10.65 -8.54
CA ARG A 31 0.65 10.98 -9.74
C ARG A 31 1.17 9.71 -10.45
N PHE A 32 2.43 9.63 -10.85
CA PHE A 32 3.03 8.41 -11.40
C PHE A 32 3.64 7.49 -10.32
N GLY A 33 3.16 7.58 -9.07
CA GLY A 33 3.75 6.90 -7.92
C GLY A 33 3.17 5.53 -7.60
N ARG A 34 2.13 5.06 -8.31
CA ARG A 34 1.61 3.69 -8.12
C ARG A 34 2.49 2.68 -8.84
N LEU A 35 3.41 2.11 -8.09
CA LEU A 35 4.27 1.03 -8.54
C LEU A 35 3.42 -0.18 -8.97
N ILE A 36 3.84 -0.89 -10.03
CA ILE A 36 3.23 -2.16 -10.42
C ILE A 36 3.96 -3.29 -9.67
N PRO A 37 3.35 -3.89 -8.64
CA PRO A 37 3.97 -4.94 -7.86
C PRO A 37 4.07 -6.25 -8.63
N ASP A 38 4.95 -7.14 -8.20
CA ASP A 38 5.16 -8.47 -8.78
C ASP A 38 3.85 -9.26 -8.86
N ARG A 39 2.96 -9.10 -7.86
CA ARG A 39 1.63 -9.72 -7.86
C ARG A 39 0.72 -9.22 -8.98
N CYS A 40 0.80 -7.96 -9.37
CA CYS A 40 0.08 -7.47 -10.54
C CYS A 40 0.67 -8.07 -11.81
N MET A 41 2.00 -8.11 -11.91
CA MET A 41 2.68 -8.71 -13.06
C MET A 41 2.39 -10.20 -13.20
N ALA A 42 2.22 -10.92 -12.08
CA ALA A 42 1.85 -12.32 -12.07
C ALA A 42 0.52 -12.59 -12.78
N CYS A 43 -0.41 -11.65 -12.82
CA CYS A 43 -1.67 -11.82 -13.56
C CYS A 43 -1.61 -11.25 -14.99
N HIS A 44 -0.71 -10.30 -15.26
CA HIS A 44 -0.72 -9.51 -16.49
C HIS A 44 0.39 -9.85 -17.48
N ASN A 45 1.38 -10.64 -17.08
CA ASN A 45 2.52 -11.00 -17.93
C ASN A 45 2.91 -12.47 -17.76
N SER A 46 3.73 -12.96 -18.69
CA SER A 46 4.55 -14.17 -18.51
C SER A 46 5.53 -13.97 -17.35
N TYR A 47 6.45 -14.93 -17.14
CA TYR A 47 7.48 -14.85 -16.11
C TYR A 47 8.52 -13.75 -16.42
N PRO A 48 8.54 -12.63 -15.67
CA PRO A 48 9.57 -11.60 -15.83
C PRO A 48 10.86 -12.00 -15.09
N SER A 49 11.96 -11.34 -15.41
CA SER A 49 13.17 -11.39 -14.60
C SER A 49 13.10 -10.28 -13.53
N THR A 50 12.80 -10.65 -12.28
CA THR A 50 12.68 -9.71 -11.16
C THR A 50 14.03 -9.23 -10.65
N VAL A 51 14.06 -8.04 -10.03
CA VAL A 51 15.18 -7.61 -9.18
C VAL A 51 14.80 -7.88 -7.73
N GLU A 52 15.51 -8.81 -7.09
CA GLU A 52 15.21 -9.29 -5.74
C GLU A 52 15.03 -8.13 -4.74
N TRP A 53 13.97 -8.17 -3.93
CA TRP A 53 13.59 -7.13 -2.95
C TRP A 53 13.24 -5.75 -3.53
N VAL A 54 13.29 -5.55 -4.85
CA VAL A 54 13.01 -4.26 -5.49
C VAL A 54 11.74 -4.36 -6.30
N GLU A 55 10.62 -4.16 -5.62
CA GLU A 55 9.30 -4.23 -6.25
C GLU A 55 9.18 -3.28 -7.46
N GLY A 56 8.52 -3.80 -8.49
CA GLY A 56 8.26 -3.08 -9.73
C GLY A 56 9.49 -2.83 -10.60
N LYS A 57 10.68 -3.37 -10.26
CA LYS A 57 11.87 -3.33 -11.11
C LYS A 57 12.16 -4.70 -11.69
N TYR A 58 12.34 -4.76 -13.00
CA TYR A 58 12.55 -6.02 -13.73
C TYR A 58 13.71 -5.84 -14.72
N ASN A 59 14.57 -6.85 -14.85
CA ASN A 59 15.60 -6.86 -15.90
C ASN A 59 14.98 -7.12 -17.28
N GLU A 60 13.92 -7.92 -17.33
CA GLU A 60 13.17 -8.24 -18.54
C GLU A 60 11.70 -8.46 -18.20
N VAL A 61 10.83 -7.92 -19.05
CA VAL A 61 9.37 -8.09 -18.97
C VAL A 61 8.88 -8.61 -20.32
N PRO A 62 8.50 -9.90 -20.39
CA PRO A 62 7.89 -10.44 -21.60
C PRO A 62 6.56 -9.75 -21.91
N ASN A 63 6.22 -9.63 -23.19
CA ASN A 63 4.97 -9.04 -23.62
C ASN A 63 3.79 -10.00 -23.38
N GLY A 64 2.89 -9.61 -22.48
CA GLY A 64 1.61 -10.30 -22.26
C GLY A 64 1.76 -11.67 -21.62
N ILE A 65 0.65 -12.41 -21.57
CA ILE A 65 0.58 -13.76 -20.97
C ILE A 65 0.98 -14.77 -22.04
N SER A 66 2.05 -15.52 -21.78
CA SER A 66 2.50 -16.61 -22.66
C SER A 66 1.82 -17.94 -22.33
N CYS A 67 2.02 -18.95 -23.18
CA CYS A 67 1.49 -20.30 -22.94
C CYS A 67 1.98 -20.89 -21.61
N GLU A 68 3.13 -20.45 -21.09
CA GLU A 68 3.73 -21.02 -19.88
C GLU A 68 2.85 -20.85 -18.63
N ARG A 69 2.07 -19.77 -18.57
CA ARG A 69 1.16 -19.52 -17.44
C ARG A 69 0.09 -20.59 -17.32
N CYS A 70 -0.34 -21.17 -18.43
CA CYS A 70 -1.37 -22.21 -18.47
C CYS A 70 -0.80 -23.62 -18.65
N HIS A 71 0.40 -23.74 -19.20
CA HIS A 71 0.97 -25.02 -19.64
C HIS A 71 2.29 -25.40 -18.95
N GLY A 72 2.85 -24.56 -18.08
CA GLY A 72 4.12 -24.82 -17.42
C GLY A 72 5.31 -24.49 -18.33
N PRO A 73 6.37 -25.31 -18.43
CA PRO A 73 7.64 -24.93 -19.07
C PRO A 73 7.56 -24.91 -20.62
N GLY A 74 6.81 -23.96 -21.16
CA GLY A 74 6.56 -23.82 -22.60
C GLY A 74 7.82 -23.50 -23.42
N SER A 75 8.76 -22.73 -22.89
CA SER A 75 10.07 -22.44 -23.48
C SER A 75 10.89 -23.72 -23.65
N ALA A 76 11.01 -24.53 -22.61
CA ALA A 76 11.69 -25.83 -22.68
C ALA A 76 11.01 -26.76 -23.69
N HIS A 77 9.67 -26.75 -23.76
CA HIS A 77 8.92 -27.46 -24.78
C HIS A 77 9.23 -26.96 -26.20
N VAL A 78 9.22 -25.64 -26.43
CA VAL A 78 9.54 -25.05 -27.73
C VAL A 78 10.97 -25.39 -28.15
N ASP A 79 11.93 -25.27 -27.24
CA ASP A 79 13.34 -25.61 -27.49
C ASP A 79 13.50 -27.08 -27.89
N LEU A 80 12.80 -27.99 -27.19
CA LEU A 80 12.79 -29.41 -27.54
C LEU A 80 12.25 -29.66 -28.95
N ARG A 81 11.17 -28.96 -29.34
CA ARG A 81 10.57 -29.07 -30.69
C ARG A 81 11.47 -28.52 -31.77
N LEU A 82 12.10 -27.37 -31.53
CA LEU A 82 13.05 -26.75 -32.46
C LEU A 82 14.33 -27.59 -32.63
N ALA A 83 14.74 -28.33 -31.60
CA ALA A 83 15.84 -29.29 -31.68
C ALA A 83 15.49 -30.59 -32.43
N GLY A 84 14.28 -30.72 -32.98
CA GLY A 84 13.83 -31.91 -33.70
C GLY A 84 13.32 -33.04 -32.80
N GLY A 85 13.17 -32.79 -31.50
CA GLY A 85 12.52 -33.71 -30.57
C GLY A 85 11.02 -33.80 -30.87
N GLY A 86 10.56 -34.96 -31.32
CA GLY A 86 9.14 -35.25 -31.54
C GLY A 86 8.44 -35.79 -30.27
N PRO A 87 7.10 -35.75 -30.19
CA PRO A 87 6.39 -36.47 -29.12
C PRO A 87 6.73 -37.96 -29.26
N THR A 88 6.94 -38.66 -28.14
CA THR A 88 6.89 -40.12 -28.16
C THR A 88 5.46 -40.55 -28.43
N GLU A 89 5.25 -41.73 -29.03
CA GLU A 89 3.94 -42.19 -29.55
C GLU A 89 2.77 -42.11 -28.54
N ASP A 90 3.04 -41.97 -27.23
CA ASP A 90 2.02 -42.02 -26.17
C ASP A 90 1.69 -40.70 -25.46
N ALA A 91 2.58 -39.68 -25.42
CA ALA A 91 2.28 -38.36 -24.86
C ALA A 91 3.45 -37.37 -25.00
N ASP A 92 3.12 -36.09 -25.05
CA ASP A 92 4.10 -35.03 -24.82
C ASP A 92 4.26 -34.75 -23.33
N TYR A 93 5.41 -35.14 -22.76
CA TYR A 93 5.75 -34.91 -21.35
C TYR A 93 6.55 -33.62 -21.12
N SER A 94 6.86 -32.87 -22.18
CA SER A 94 7.62 -31.62 -22.06
C SER A 94 6.74 -30.43 -21.65
N ILE A 95 5.42 -30.58 -21.69
CA ILE A 95 4.45 -29.52 -21.42
C ILE A 95 3.20 -30.07 -20.76
N VAL A 96 2.56 -29.29 -19.87
CA VAL A 96 1.28 -29.67 -19.26
C VAL A 96 0.17 -29.46 -20.29
N ASN A 97 -0.71 -30.46 -20.43
CA ASN A 97 -1.99 -30.30 -21.12
C ASN A 97 -3.10 -30.17 -20.07
N PRO A 98 -3.66 -28.96 -19.84
CA PRO A 98 -4.70 -28.74 -18.85
C PRO A 98 -5.91 -29.67 -19.00
N ALA A 99 -6.30 -30.05 -20.21
CA ALA A 99 -7.44 -30.94 -20.45
C ALA A 99 -7.25 -32.35 -19.86
N ARG A 100 -6.02 -32.73 -19.48
CA ARG A 100 -5.70 -34.02 -18.84
C ARG A 100 -5.62 -33.92 -17.31
N LEU A 101 -5.74 -32.72 -16.74
CA LEU A 101 -5.70 -32.51 -15.30
C LEU A 101 -7.02 -32.90 -14.64
N THR A 102 -7.01 -33.12 -13.33
CA THR A 102 -8.25 -33.24 -12.55
C THR A 102 -9.03 -31.93 -12.60
N HIS A 103 -10.34 -32.00 -12.35
CA HIS A 103 -11.21 -30.82 -12.34
C HIS A 103 -10.64 -29.65 -11.52
N ASP A 104 -10.23 -29.90 -10.27
CA ASP A 104 -9.71 -28.84 -9.39
C ASP A 104 -8.45 -28.17 -9.95
N LEU A 105 -7.53 -28.97 -10.52
CA LEU A 105 -6.32 -28.44 -11.14
C LEU A 105 -6.62 -27.67 -12.43
N GLN A 106 -7.60 -28.11 -13.23
CA GLN A 106 -8.07 -27.33 -14.38
C GLN A 106 -8.61 -25.96 -13.97
N MET A 107 -9.37 -25.92 -12.87
CA MET A 107 -9.87 -24.67 -12.32
C MET A 107 -8.73 -23.80 -11.78
N ASP A 108 -7.78 -24.38 -11.05
CA ASP A 108 -6.62 -23.67 -10.48
C ASP A 108 -5.77 -22.97 -11.56
N VAL A 109 -5.63 -23.58 -12.75
CA VAL A 109 -4.96 -22.94 -13.89
C VAL A 109 -5.58 -21.59 -14.24
N CYS A 110 -6.90 -21.50 -14.25
CA CYS A 110 -7.61 -20.26 -14.56
C CYS A 110 -7.67 -19.32 -13.35
N GLN A 111 -7.84 -19.89 -12.16
CA GLN A 111 -7.99 -19.14 -10.90
C GLN A 111 -6.74 -18.37 -10.52
N GLN A 112 -5.54 -18.78 -10.95
CA GLN A 112 -4.32 -18.00 -10.68
C GLN A 112 -4.41 -16.53 -11.15
N CYS A 113 -5.27 -16.23 -12.14
CA CYS A 113 -5.52 -14.88 -12.65
C CYS A 113 -6.98 -14.41 -12.43
N HIS A 114 -7.94 -15.33 -12.32
CA HIS A 114 -9.38 -15.03 -12.27
C HIS A 114 -10.04 -15.34 -10.91
N LEU A 115 -9.22 -15.49 -9.87
CA LEU A 115 -9.66 -15.59 -8.48
C LEU A 115 -8.85 -14.62 -7.63
N HIS A 116 -9.53 -13.62 -7.08
CA HIS A 116 -8.99 -12.69 -6.11
C HIS A 116 -10.08 -12.30 -5.13
N THR A 117 -9.65 -12.06 -3.90
CA THR A 117 -10.49 -11.65 -2.77
C THR A 117 -9.84 -10.44 -2.13
N SER A 118 -10.54 -9.78 -1.20
CA SER A 118 -10.06 -8.56 -0.52
C SER A 118 -8.68 -8.73 0.10
N VAL A 119 -8.35 -9.93 0.59
CA VAL A 119 -7.03 -10.25 1.14
C VAL A 119 -6.49 -11.53 0.52
N SER A 120 -5.31 -11.43 -0.09
CA SER A 120 -4.57 -12.55 -0.66
C SER A 120 -3.20 -12.67 0.01
N VAL A 121 -2.90 -13.84 0.56
CA VAL A 121 -1.66 -14.12 1.29
C VAL A 121 -0.89 -15.22 0.57
N LEU A 122 0.38 -14.96 0.22
CA LEU A 122 1.28 -16.01 -0.26
C LEU A 122 1.65 -16.92 0.91
N ARG A 123 1.62 -18.23 0.68
CA ARG A 123 2.08 -19.19 1.69
C ARG A 123 3.59 -19.10 1.86
N ASP A 124 4.08 -19.59 3.00
CA ASP A 124 5.51 -19.46 3.33
C ASP A 124 6.41 -20.03 2.25
N GLY A 125 7.43 -19.24 1.88
CA GLY A 125 8.40 -19.60 0.86
C GLY A 125 7.85 -19.58 -0.56
N ARG A 126 6.65 -19.02 -0.79
CA ARG A 126 6.06 -18.85 -2.11
C ARG A 126 6.19 -17.42 -2.59
N GLU A 127 6.50 -17.28 -3.87
CA GLU A 127 6.59 -16.02 -4.60
C GLU A 127 5.42 -15.88 -5.59
N PRO A 128 5.11 -14.65 -6.05
CA PRO A 128 4.00 -14.39 -6.97
C PRO A 128 4.02 -15.24 -8.26
N PHE A 129 5.20 -15.68 -8.68
CA PHE A 129 5.43 -16.43 -9.91
C PHE A 129 5.65 -17.93 -9.71
N ASP A 130 5.44 -18.47 -8.50
CA ASP A 130 5.77 -19.87 -8.21
C ASP A 130 4.75 -20.89 -8.70
N PHE A 131 3.49 -20.51 -8.85
CA PHE A 131 2.43 -21.45 -9.22
C PHE A 131 2.74 -22.16 -10.55
N ARG A 132 2.51 -23.48 -10.60
CA ARG A 132 2.56 -24.27 -11.83
C ARG A 132 1.21 -24.98 -12.06
N PRO A 133 0.74 -25.11 -13.33
CA PRO A 133 -0.56 -25.71 -13.68
C PRO A 133 -0.89 -27.10 -13.11
N SER A 134 0.11 -27.89 -12.72
CA SER A 134 -0.10 -29.21 -12.11
C SER A 134 -0.14 -29.19 -10.58
N GLU A 135 -0.02 -28.01 -9.96
CA GLU A 135 -0.04 -27.81 -8.52
C GLU A 135 -1.38 -27.22 -8.10
N ARG A 136 -1.74 -27.40 -6.82
CA ARG A 136 -2.98 -26.82 -6.30
C ARG A 136 -2.75 -25.35 -5.96
N LEU A 137 -3.61 -24.45 -6.41
CA LEU A 137 -3.45 -23.00 -6.13
C LEU A 137 -3.49 -22.72 -4.63
N GLN A 138 -4.34 -23.46 -3.90
CA GLN A 138 -4.41 -23.40 -2.45
C GLN A 138 -3.13 -23.81 -1.73
N ASP A 139 -2.10 -24.36 -2.39
CA ASP A 139 -0.76 -24.62 -1.81
C ASP A 139 0.21 -23.44 -1.99
N HIS A 140 -0.19 -22.43 -2.77
CA HIS A 140 0.58 -21.22 -3.04
C HIS A 140 -0.02 -20.00 -2.36
N LEU A 141 -1.36 -19.95 -2.30
CA LEU A 141 -2.11 -18.79 -1.81
C LEU A 141 -3.15 -19.20 -0.77
N ALA A 142 -3.43 -18.29 0.15
CA ALA A 142 -4.61 -18.27 0.99
C ALA A 142 -5.42 -17.01 0.64
N LEU A 143 -6.73 -17.15 0.52
CA LEU A 143 -7.64 -16.12 0.02
C LEU A 143 -8.75 -15.90 1.04
N PHE A 144 -8.99 -14.64 1.39
CA PHE A 144 -10.00 -14.22 2.35
C PHE A 144 -10.79 -13.03 1.81
N SER A 145 -12.11 -13.11 1.95
CA SER A 145 -13.04 -12.03 1.61
C SER A 145 -13.42 -11.28 2.88
N ALA A 146 -13.24 -9.96 2.89
CA ALA A 146 -13.59 -9.10 4.00
C ALA A 146 -15.10 -8.90 4.09
N ARG A 147 -15.63 -8.74 5.29
CA ARG A 147 -17.07 -8.58 5.54
C ARG A 147 -17.75 -7.54 4.64
N ASP A 148 -17.08 -6.41 4.41
CA ASP A 148 -17.63 -5.29 3.65
C ASP A 148 -17.61 -5.50 2.13
N SER A 149 -16.91 -6.53 1.64
CA SER A 149 -16.93 -6.95 0.23
C SER A 149 -17.81 -8.20 0.01
N VAL A 150 -18.48 -8.70 1.05
CA VAL A 150 -19.36 -9.88 0.91
C VAL A 150 -20.63 -9.51 0.16
N GLY A 151 -20.77 -10.03 -1.06
CA GLY A 151 -21.98 -9.92 -1.89
C GLY A 151 -21.81 -9.10 -3.17
N GLY A 152 -20.81 -8.21 -3.21
CA GLY A 152 -20.42 -7.46 -4.40
C GLY A 152 -19.71 -8.31 -5.46
N LEU A 153 -19.61 -7.78 -6.68
CA LEU A 153 -18.80 -8.38 -7.74
C LEU A 153 -17.42 -7.71 -7.74
N ASP A 154 -16.39 -8.40 -7.25
CA ASP A 154 -15.01 -7.93 -7.38
C ASP A 154 -14.48 -8.20 -8.80
N VAL A 155 -13.56 -7.34 -9.27
CA VAL A 155 -12.98 -7.26 -10.64
C VAL A 155 -12.39 -8.57 -11.17
N ILE A 156 -12.19 -9.56 -10.31
CA ILE A 156 -11.54 -10.85 -10.59
C ILE A 156 -12.11 -11.97 -9.70
N SER A 157 -13.39 -11.90 -9.34
CA SER A 157 -14.08 -12.91 -8.51
C SER A 157 -14.80 -14.02 -9.31
N HIS A 158 -14.58 -14.12 -10.62
CA HIS A 158 -15.37 -14.97 -11.53
C HIS A 158 -15.49 -16.43 -11.04
N ALA A 159 -14.39 -17.04 -10.59
CA ALA A 159 -14.43 -18.43 -10.11
C ALA A 159 -15.16 -18.58 -8.76
N GLU A 160 -15.05 -17.59 -7.87
CA GLU A 160 -15.80 -17.54 -6.62
C GLU A 160 -17.31 -17.38 -6.88
N ARG A 161 -17.70 -16.50 -7.80
CA ARG A 161 -19.09 -16.31 -8.23
C ARG A 161 -19.64 -17.58 -8.87
N LEU A 162 -18.87 -18.24 -9.74
CA LEU A 162 -19.28 -19.52 -10.35
C LEU A 162 -19.56 -20.60 -9.29
N ALA A 163 -18.71 -20.69 -8.27
CA ALA A 163 -18.86 -21.65 -7.18
C ALA A 163 -20.15 -21.47 -6.34
N GLN A 164 -20.83 -20.32 -6.43
CA GLN A 164 -22.13 -20.09 -5.80
C GLN A 164 -23.31 -20.64 -6.60
N SER A 165 -23.08 -21.09 -7.84
CA SER A 165 -24.14 -21.56 -8.73
C SER A 165 -24.51 -23.00 -8.42
N ALA A 166 -25.78 -23.25 -8.10
CA ALA A 166 -26.26 -24.61 -7.81
C ALA A 166 -26.04 -25.58 -8.99
N CYS A 167 -26.22 -25.10 -10.23
CA CYS A 167 -25.98 -25.90 -11.43
C CYS A 167 -24.51 -26.29 -11.61
N TYR A 168 -23.58 -25.37 -11.32
CA TYR A 168 -22.15 -25.65 -11.37
C TYR A 168 -21.78 -26.73 -10.35
N LEU A 169 -22.21 -26.58 -9.09
CA LEU A 169 -21.95 -27.55 -8.03
C LEU A 169 -22.48 -28.96 -8.39
N ALA A 170 -23.66 -29.03 -9.03
CA ALA A 170 -24.23 -30.28 -9.50
C ALA A 170 -23.51 -30.89 -10.72
N SER A 171 -22.70 -30.08 -11.43
CA SER A 171 -22.00 -30.46 -12.65
C SER A 171 -20.52 -30.78 -12.43
N ILE A 172 -20.04 -30.78 -11.18
CA ILE A 172 -18.68 -31.21 -10.84
C ILE A 172 -18.61 -32.75 -10.97
N PRO A 173 -17.59 -33.32 -11.64
CA PRO A 173 -16.38 -32.69 -12.18
C PRO A 173 -16.40 -32.33 -13.68
N GLN A 174 -17.56 -32.34 -14.35
CA GLN A 174 -17.67 -32.19 -15.80
C GLN A 174 -17.53 -30.73 -16.28
N MET A 175 -18.14 -29.78 -15.58
CA MET A 175 -18.12 -28.37 -15.98
C MET A 175 -16.88 -27.65 -15.43
N THR A 176 -16.14 -26.96 -16.29
CA THR A 176 -14.99 -26.11 -15.92
C THR A 176 -15.07 -24.76 -16.63
N CYS A 177 -14.10 -23.87 -16.40
CA CYS A 177 -13.98 -22.62 -17.17
C CYS A 177 -13.95 -22.88 -18.69
N THR A 178 -13.38 -24.00 -19.13
CA THR A 178 -13.24 -24.32 -20.56
C THR A 178 -14.51 -24.86 -21.20
N THR A 179 -15.55 -25.16 -20.41
CA THR A 179 -16.88 -25.53 -20.93
C THR A 179 -17.52 -24.35 -21.66
N CYS A 180 -17.27 -23.12 -21.20
CA CYS A 180 -17.80 -21.90 -21.80
C CYS A 180 -16.73 -21.12 -22.59
N HIS A 181 -15.44 -21.21 -22.21
CA HIS A 181 -14.37 -20.41 -22.80
C HIS A 181 -13.29 -21.27 -23.47
N ASN A 182 -12.86 -20.91 -24.67
CA ASN A 182 -11.61 -21.44 -25.22
C ASN A 182 -10.50 -20.39 -25.04
N PRO A 183 -9.49 -20.61 -24.18
CA PRO A 183 -8.42 -19.64 -23.94
C PRO A 183 -7.53 -19.39 -25.17
N HIS A 184 -7.62 -20.23 -26.21
CA HIS A 184 -6.89 -20.07 -27.47
C HIS A 184 -7.68 -19.29 -28.55
N GLU A 185 -8.95 -18.97 -28.29
CA GLU A 185 -9.81 -18.25 -29.23
C GLU A 185 -10.38 -16.98 -28.61
N ALA A 186 -10.43 -15.90 -29.39
CA ALA A 186 -11.14 -14.71 -28.98
C ALA A 186 -12.65 -15.02 -28.85
N PHE A 187 -13.22 -14.74 -27.68
CA PHE A 187 -14.65 -15.03 -27.40
C PHE A 187 -15.57 -13.83 -27.60
N ARG A 188 -15.03 -12.61 -27.77
CA ARG A 188 -15.82 -11.37 -27.84
C ARG A 188 -16.85 -11.34 -28.99
N ASP A 189 -16.62 -12.13 -30.03
CA ASP A 189 -17.46 -12.14 -31.24
C ASP A 189 -18.40 -13.36 -31.34
N LYS A 190 -18.43 -14.25 -30.34
CA LYS A 190 -19.17 -15.53 -30.40
C LYS A 190 -20.70 -15.37 -30.28
N GLY A 191 -21.18 -14.27 -29.70
CA GLY A 191 -22.61 -13.94 -29.55
C GLY A 191 -23.38 -14.84 -28.55
N PRO A 192 -24.67 -14.56 -28.28
CA PRO A 192 -25.48 -15.29 -27.29
C PRO A 192 -25.73 -16.76 -27.63
N GLU A 193 -25.87 -17.10 -28.90
CA GLU A 193 -26.16 -18.48 -29.35
C GLU A 193 -25.08 -19.47 -28.91
N TYR A 194 -23.81 -19.05 -28.98
CA TYR A 194 -22.68 -19.85 -28.52
C TYR A 194 -22.83 -20.24 -27.03
N PHE A 195 -23.13 -19.28 -26.15
CA PHE A 195 -23.27 -19.53 -24.72
C PHE A 195 -24.58 -20.27 -24.39
N ASN A 196 -25.67 -19.97 -25.09
CA ASN A 196 -26.94 -20.69 -24.94
C ASN A 196 -26.78 -22.19 -25.25
N ASN A 197 -26.05 -22.53 -26.31
CA ASN A 197 -25.80 -23.92 -26.69
C ASN A 197 -25.04 -24.67 -25.60
N THR A 198 -24.13 -24.00 -24.89
CA THR A 198 -23.48 -24.57 -23.71
C THR A 198 -24.49 -24.89 -22.61
N CYS A 199 -25.39 -23.96 -22.27
CA CYS A 199 -26.45 -24.21 -21.27
C CYS A 199 -27.38 -25.37 -21.68
N ILE A 200 -27.81 -25.41 -22.94
CA ILE A 200 -28.74 -26.42 -23.46
C ILE A 200 -28.10 -27.82 -23.50
N SER A 201 -26.77 -27.90 -23.57
CA SER A 201 -26.05 -29.19 -23.49
C SER A 201 -26.30 -29.96 -22.19
N CYS A 202 -26.71 -29.27 -21.11
CA CYS A 202 -27.12 -29.87 -19.84
C CYS A 202 -28.63 -29.70 -19.55
N HIS A 203 -29.29 -28.72 -20.15
CA HIS A 203 -30.70 -28.36 -19.90
C HIS A 203 -31.58 -28.60 -21.14
N GLU A 204 -32.02 -29.84 -21.37
CA GLU A 204 -32.76 -30.25 -22.57
C GLU A 204 -34.24 -29.80 -22.61
N ALA A 205 -34.86 -29.46 -21.46
CA ALA A 205 -36.24 -28.98 -21.40
C ALA A 205 -36.39 -27.91 -20.32
N ILE A 206 -36.60 -26.66 -20.73
CA ILE A 206 -36.82 -25.54 -19.82
C ILE A 206 -38.26 -25.04 -20.02
N PRO A 207 -39.20 -25.42 -19.13
CA PRO A 207 -40.54 -24.85 -19.14
C PRO A 207 -40.43 -23.32 -19.03
N GLU A 208 -41.33 -22.59 -19.70
CA GLU A 208 -41.45 -21.12 -19.60
C GLU A 208 -40.41 -20.27 -20.35
N HIS A 209 -39.51 -20.85 -21.16
CA HIS A 209 -38.55 -20.08 -21.97
C HIS A 209 -38.96 -19.94 -23.44
N GLU A 210 -38.81 -18.75 -24.02
CA GLU A 210 -38.90 -18.56 -25.48
C GLU A 210 -37.63 -19.11 -26.17
N LEU A 211 -37.78 -19.68 -27.38
CA LEU A 211 -36.75 -20.42 -28.13
C LEU A 211 -35.50 -19.62 -28.58
N ARG A 212 -35.29 -18.38 -28.13
CA ARG A 212 -34.18 -17.50 -28.54
C ARG A 212 -33.71 -16.52 -27.46
N VAL A 213 -34.00 -16.78 -26.18
CA VAL A 213 -33.60 -15.89 -25.08
C VAL A 213 -32.09 -15.97 -24.86
N ASP A 214 -31.45 -14.84 -24.62
CA ASP A 214 -30.06 -14.78 -24.14
C ASP A 214 -30.01 -15.24 -22.68
N CYS A 215 -29.61 -16.49 -22.44
CA CYS A 215 -29.57 -17.08 -21.11
C CYS A 215 -28.62 -16.31 -20.19
N ALA A 216 -27.46 -15.90 -20.71
CA ALA A 216 -26.48 -15.17 -19.92
C ALA A 216 -27.01 -13.82 -19.47
N ARG A 217 -27.79 -13.12 -20.30
CA ARG A 217 -28.39 -11.83 -19.90
C ARG A 217 -29.28 -11.92 -18.67
N CYS A 218 -30.06 -12.99 -18.53
CA CYS A 218 -30.99 -13.16 -17.41
C CYS A 218 -30.37 -13.87 -16.21
N HIS A 219 -29.46 -14.83 -16.45
CA HIS A 219 -28.92 -15.68 -15.40
C HIS A 219 -27.51 -15.31 -14.92
N MET A 220 -26.82 -14.47 -15.69
CA MET A 220 -25.46 -14.01 -15.46
C MET A 220 -25.36 -12.52 -15.81
N PRO A 221 -26.15 -11.65 -15.14
CA PRO A 221 -26.26 -10.25 -15.51
C PRO A 221 -24.89 -9.56 -15.49
N LYS A 222 -24.75 -8.50 -16.29
CA LYS A 222 -23.56 -7.66 -16.24
C LYS A 222 -23.70 -6.66 -15.10
N GLU A 223 -22.75 -6.67 -14.19
CA GLU A 223 -22.67 -5.75 -13.06
C GLU A 223 -21.41 -4.88 -13.20
N VAL A 224 -21.45 -3.67 -12.64
CA VAL A 224 -20.24 -2.86 -12.48
C VAL A 224 -19.49 -3.42 -11.28
N ALA A 225 -18.23 -3.80 -11.47
CA ALA A 225 -17.45 -4.31 -10.35
C ALA A 225 -17.03 -3.19 -9.40
N ASP A 226 -17.02 -3.51 -8.10
CA ASP A 226 -16.73 -2.55 -7.04
C ASP A 226 -15.35 -1.89 -7.27
N GLY A 227 -15.29 -0.58 -7.08
CA GLY A 227 -14.07 0.21 -7.26
C GLY A 227 -13.59 0.39 -8.71
N THR A 228 -14.32 -0.13 -9.72
CA THR A 228 -13.99 0.06 -11.15
C THR A 228 -15.11 0.72 -11.93
N PRO A 229 -15.31 2.05 -11.77
CA PRO A 229 -16.22 2.77 -12.62
C PRO A 229 -15.85 2.55 -14.10
N HIS A 230 -16.85 2.37 -14.95
CA HIS A 230 -16.71 2.15 -16.40
C HIS A 230 -16.23 0.75 -16.84
N ALA A 231 -16.14 -0.23 -15.93
CA ALA A 231 -15.94 -1.63 -16.28
C ALA A 231 -17.12 -2.50 -15.80
N THR A 232 -17.83 -3.10 -16.75
CA THR A 232 -18.87 -4.10 -16.49
C THR A 232 -18.32 -5.50 -16.69
N PHE A 233 -18.71 -6.39 -15.78
CA PHE A 233 -18.31 -7.79 -15.76
C PHE A 233 -19.56 -8.66 -15.73
N THR A 234 -19.52 -9.79 -16.44
CA THR A 234 -20.58 -10.81 -16.35
C THR A 234 -20.49 -11.45 -14.97
N ASP A 235 -21.58 -11.41 -14.21
CA ASP A 235 -21.68 -12.12 -12.95
C ASP A 235 -21.70 -13.63 -13.21
N HIS A 236 -20.66 -14.34 -12.77
CA HIS A 236 -20.55 -15.78 -13.00
C HIS A 236 -21.40 -16.60 -12.03
N TRP A 237 -22.14 -15.98 -11.11
CA TRP A 237 -23.12 -16.66 -10.27
C TRP A 237 -24.43 -16.92 -11.03
N ILE A 238 -24.51 -18.10 -11.64
CA ILE A 238 -25.63 -18.55 -12.47
C ILE A 238 -26.86 -18.83 -11.59
N ARG A 239 -27.87 -17.96 -11.70
CA ARG A 239 -29.14 -18.07 -10.96
C ARG A 239 -30.27 -17.35 -11.68
N VAL A 240 -31.51 -17.51 -11.26
CA VAL A 240 -32.58 -16.57 -11.64
C VAL A 240 -32.41 -15.32 -10.77
N VAL A 241 -32.23 -14.16 -11.39
CA VAL A 241 -32.11 -12.89 -10.66
C VAL A 241 -33.51 -12.30 -10.54
N GLU A 242 -34.19 -12.61 -9.44
CA GLU A 242 -35.38 -11.88 -9.00
C GLU A 242 -34.90 -10.63 -8.25
N ASP A 243 -35.53 -9.46 -8.47
CA ASP A 243 -35.15 -8.20 -7.81
C ASP A 243 -35.14 -8.37 -6.28
N GLU A 244 -33.99 -8.70 -5.68
CA GLU A 244 -33.85 -8.82 -4.23
C GLU A 244 -32.61 -8.11 -3.68
N ALA A 245 -32.87 -7.48 -2.53
CA ALA A 245 -31.99 -6.65 -1.73
C ALA A 245 -30.67 -7.35 -1.36
N PRO A 246 -29.59 -6.57 -1.11
CA PRO A 246 -28.30 -7.12 -0.70
C PRO A 246 -28.45 -8.04 0.51
N LEU A 247 -27.80 -9.20 0.46
CA LEU A 247 -27.66 -10.13 1.58
C LEU A 247 -27.19 -9.35 2.82
N ALA A 248 -27.92 -9.50 3.92
CA ALA A 248 -27.67 -8.77 5.16
C ALA A 248 -26.24 -9.06 5.68
N ALA A 249 -25.33 -8.08 5.54
CA ALA A 249 -23.94 -8.13 6.00
C ALA A 249 -23.77 -8.11 7.53
N HIS A 250 -24.83 -8.35 8.31
CA HIS A 250 -24.84 -8.04 9.74
C HIS A 250 -24.35 -9.15 10.70
N GLN A 251 -23.94 -10.32 10.20
CA GLN A 251 -23.47 -11.44 11.05
C GLN A 251 -22.22 -12.19 10.55
N SER A 252 -21.56 -11.75 9.47
CA SER A 252 -20.38 -12.44 8.94
C SER A 252 -19.11 -12.13 9.76
N PRO A 253 -18.17 -13.09 9.89
CA PRO A 253 -16.86 -12.84 10.48
C PRO A 253 -16.10 -11.75 9.69
N LEU A 254 -15.12 -11.10 10.33
CA LEU A 254 -14.32 -10.03 9.70
C LEU A 254 -13.74 -10.46 8.35
N LEU A 255 -13.19 -11.67 8.32
CA LEU A 255 -12.68 -12.33 7.13
C LEU A 255 -13.30 -13.71 6.98
N THR A 256 -13.65 -14.08 5.74
CA THR A 256 -14.11 -15.42 5.39
C THR A 256 -13.12 -16.06 4.43
N ALA A 257 -12.53 -17.19 4.81
CA ALA A 257 -11.57 -17.89 3.94
C ALA A 257 -12.29 -18.55 2.76
N TYR A 258 -11.67 -18.55 1.58
CA TYR A 258 -12.17 -19.21 0.37
C TYR A 258 -11.98 -20.73 0.41
N TYR A 259 -10.79 -21.20 0.81
CA TYR A 259 -10.45 -22.63 0.86
C TYR A 259 -10.77 -23.25 2.23
N ASP A 260 -11.32 -24.47 2.24
CA ASP A 260 -11.68 -25.20 3.47
C ASP A 260 -10.51 -25.42 4.42
N ARG A 261 -9.30 -25.62 3.88
CA ARG A 261 -8.07 -25.79 4.68
C ARG A 261 -7.76 -24.59 5.56
N ASP A 262 -8.16 -23.40 5.13
CA ASP A 262 -7.89 -22.16 5.85
C ASP A 262 -9.03 -21.85 6.85
N ARG A 263 -10.21 -22.48 6.70
CA ARG A 263 -11.32 -22.45 7.67
C ARG A 263 -11.13 -23.42 8.83
N THR A 264 -10.52 -24.58 8.56
CA THR A 264 -10.41 -25.71 9.50
C THR A 264 -8.99 -25.95 10.02
N GLY A 265 -8.03 -25.15 9.55
CA GLY A 265 -6.61 -25.26 9.91
C GLY A 265 -6.27 -24.66 11.27
N SER A 266 -4.99 -24.42 11.51
CA SER A 266 -4.47 -23.90 12.78
C SER A 266 -4.78 -22.43 13.09
N GLY A 267 -5.65 -21.77 12.31
CA GLY A 267 -5.91 -20.31 12.40
C GLY A 267 -4.74 -19.45 11.88
N LYS A 268 -3.63 -20.05 11.45
CA LYS A 268 -2.43 -19.32 11.02
C LYS A 268 -2.66 -18.35 9.86
N MET A 269 -3.31 -18.81 8.80
CA MET A 269 -3.56 -17.96 7.63
C MET A 269 -4.60 -16.89 7.93
N GLU A 270 -5.56 -17.17 8.81
CA GLU A 270 -6.54 -16.20 9.30
C GLU A 270 -5.86 -15.08 10.09
N ALA A 271 -4.91 -15.40 10.97
CA ALA A 271 -4.15 -14.42 11.73
C ALA A 271 -3.32 -13.51 10.80
N ILE A 272 -2.60 -14.12 9.85
CA ILE A 272 -1.81 -13.37 8.84
C ILE A 272 -2.74 -12.50 8.00
N ALA A 273 -3.84 -13.04 7.48
CA ALA A 273 -4.78 -12.29 6.66
C ALA A 273 -5.42 -11.14 7.43
N THR A 274 -5.75 -11.33 8.71
CA THR A 274 -6.28 -10.27 9.58
C THR A 274 -5.28 -9.12 9.74
N LEU A 275 -4.00 -9.43 9.98
CA LEU A 275 -2.96 -8.38 10.08
C LEU A 275 -2.69 -7.67 8.75
N VAL A 276 -2.73 -8.40 7.63
CA VAL A 276 -2.62 -7.81 6.28
C VAL A 276 -3.81 -6.89 6.01
N HIS A 277 -5.03 -7.33 6.30
CA HIS A 277 -6.24 -6.52 6.18
C HIS A 277 -6.13 -5.24 7.00
N ALA A 278 -5.80 -5.38 8.28
CA ALA A 278 -5.65 -4.27 9.20
C ALA A 278 -4.60 -3.25 8.74
N THR A 279 -3.51 -3.72 8.12
CA THR A 279 -2.48 -2.85 7.55
C THR A 279 -2.99 -2.11 6.31
N GLN A 280 -3.75 -2.78 5.45
CA GLN A 280 -4.33 -2.19 4.23
C GLN A 280 -5.40 -1.14 4.55
N THR A 281 -6.19 -1.35 5.59
CA THR A 281 -7.30 -0.47 5.99
C THR A 281 -6.92 0.52 7.10
N SER A 282 -5.74 0.36 7.70
CA SER A 282 -5.33 1.09 8.91
C SER A 282 -6.33 0.89 10.08
N ASP A 283 -6.99 -0.27 10.14
CA ASP A 283 -7.95 -0.61 11.19
C ASP A 283 -7.22 -1.12 12.45
N VAL A 284 -7.19 -0.28 13.48
CA VAL A 284 -6.58 -0.56 14.79
C VAL A 284 -7.22 -1.77 15.48
N SER A 285 -8.55 -1.92 15.38
CA SER A 285 -9.27 -3.04 16.01
C SER A 285 -8.91 -4.36 15.34
N ALA A 286 -8.81 -4.36 14.01
CA ALA A 286 -8.34 -5.51 13.26
C ALA A 286 -6.86 -5.83 13.56
N MET A 287 -6.00 -4.81 13.80
CA MET A 287 -4.61 -5.05 14.22
C MET A 287 -4.54 -5.79 15.56
N GLU A 288 -5.26 -5.32 16.57
CA GLU A 288 -5.31 -5.99 17.89
C GLU A 288 -5.86 -7.42 17.78
N THR A 289 -6.94 -7.61 17.00
CA THR A 289 -7.51 -8.94 16.73
C THR A 289 -6.48 -9.87 16.09
N GLY A 290 -5.75 -9.38 15.08
CA GLY A 290 -4.70 -10.15 14.41
C GLY A 290 -3.54 -10.51 15.34
N ILE A 291 -3.13 -9.60 16.23
CA ILE A 291 -2.09 -9.83 17.23
C ILE A 291 -2.52 -10.96 18.19
N ASP A 292 -3.75 -10.92 18.68
CA ASP A 292 -4.28 -11.94 19.58
C ASP A 292 -4.44 -13.30 18.90
N LEU A 293 -4.88 -13.31 17.62
CA LEU A 293 -4.89 -14.51 16.82
C LEU A 293 -3.47 -15.11 16.70
N VAL A 294 -2.45 -14.30 16.40
CA VAL A 294 -1.06 -14.79 16.32
C VAL A 294 -0.58 -15.39 17.64
N ARG A 295 -0.91 -14.76 18.77
CA ARG A 295 -0.59 -15.25 20.13
C ARG A 295 -1.30 -16.57 20.47
N SER A 296 -2.48 -16.80 19.91
CA SER A 296 -3.26 -18.03 20.16
C SER A 296 -2.76 -19.26 19.38
N ILE A 297 -1.98 -19.06 18.32
CA ILE A 297 -1.44 -20.15 17.49
C ILE A 297 -0.37 -20.93 18.26
N VAL A 298 -0.32 -22.25 18.04
CA VAL A 298 0.71 -23.13 18.58
C VAL A 298 2.12 -22.63 18.14
N PRO A 299 3.11 -22.50 19.04
CA PRO A 299 4.42 -21.94 18.71
C PRO A 299 5.16 -22.60 17.53
N SER A 300 4.92 -23.89 17.27
CA SER A 300 5.45 -24.63 16.10
C SER A 300 4.89 -24.14 14.78
N ASP A 301 3.68 -23.57 14.79
CA ASP A 301 2.93 -23.12 13.63
C ASP A 301 3.11 -21.61 13.40
N THR A 302 3.62 -20.90 14.40
CA THR A 302 3.99 -19.48 14.28
C THR A 302 5.24 -19.33 13.43
N THR A 303 5.06 -18.90 12.18
CA THR A 303 6.15 -18.67 11.24
C THR A 303 6.79 -17.30 11.40
N GLY A 304 7.94 -17.12 10.76
CA GLY A 304 8.58 -15.81 10.70
C GLY A 304 7.68 -14.74 10.08
N GLU A 305 6.73 -15.09 9.21
CA GLU A 305 5.82 -14.10 8.61
C GLU A 305 4.75 -13.60 9.59
N ALA A 306 4.08 -14.53 10.29
CA ALA A 306 3.11 -14.15 11.32
C ALA A 306 3.76 -13.30 12.43
N ARG A 307 4.98 -13.67 12.86
CA ARG A 307 5.74 -12.90 13.85
C ARG A 307 6.16 -11.54 13.31
N PHE A 308 6.60 -11.46 12.06
CA PHE A 308 6.96 -10.20 11.43
C PHE A 308 5.78 -9.23 11.39
N LEU A 309 4.62 -9.69 10.89
CA LEU A 309 3.42 -8.86 10.80
C LEU A 309 2.92 -8.45 12.19
N MET A 310 2.92 -9.36 13.17
CA MET A 310 2.58 -9.02 14.56
C MET A 310 3.50 -7.92 15.11
N GLY A 311 4.81 -8.05 14.90
CA GLY A 311 5.79 -7.06 15.33
C GLY A 311 5.61 -5.69 14.67
N VAL A 312 5.38 -5.67 13.35
CA VAL A 312 5.07 -4.43 12.62
C VAL A 312 3.77 -3.79 13.11
N SER A 313 2.73 -4.58 13.38
CA SER A 313 1.47 -4.06 13.94
C SER A 313 1.64 -3.50 15.35
N LEU A 314 2.38 -4.18 16.23
CA LEU A 314 2.70 -3.65 17.57
C LEU A 314 3.47 -2.33 17.50
N TRP A 315 4.48 -2.24 16.62
CA TRP A 315 5.22 -1.00 16.41
C TRP A 315 4.32 0.14 15.91
N ARG A 316 3.42 -0.12 14.96
CA ARG A 316 2.44 0.88 14.47
C ARG A 316 1.47 1.36 15.54
N LEU A 317 1.17 0.51 16.53
CA LEU A 317 0.35 0.86 17.69
C LEU A 317 1.13 1.61 18.78
N GLY A 318 2.42 1.94 18.55
CA GLY A 318 3.30 2.59 19.52
C GLY A 318 3.83 1.66 20.60
N ARG A 319 3.58 0.34 20.50
CA ARG A 319 3.99 -0.68 21.47
C ARG A 319 5.37 -1.24 21.09
N SER A 320 6.35 -0.34 20.99
CA SER A 320 7.69 -0.61 20.44
C SER A 320 8.45 -1.70 21.21
N GLU A 321 8.37 -1.72 22.54
CA GLU A 321 9.00 -2.76 23.37
C GLU A 321 8.41 -4.16 23.08
N GLU A 322 7.08 -4.26 22.97
CA GLU A 322 6.40 -5.52 22.66
C GLU A 322 6.70 -6.00 21.22
N ALA A 323 7.00 -5.08 20.30
CA ALA A 323 7.32 -5.40 18.92
C ALA A 323 8.68 -6.10 18.75
N ILE A 324 9.63 -5.90 19.67
CA ILE A 324 11.01 -6.39 19.55
C ILE A 324 11.06 -7.92 19.47
N ALA A 325 10.52 -8.63 20.47
CA ALA A 325 10.62 -10.09 20.55
C ALA A 325 10.04 -10.82 19.30
N PRO A 326 8.84 -10.49 18.79
CA PRO A 326 8.35 -11.10 17.56
C PRO A 326 9.20 -10.73 16.33
N LEU A 327 9.74 -9.51 16.23
CA LEU A 327 10.62 -9.12 15.12
C LEU A 327 11.97 -9.85 15.16
N GLU A 328 12.61 -9.98 16.33
CA GLU A 328 13.81 -10.79 16.51
C GLU A 328 13.58 -12.23 16.09
N ALA A 329 12.46 -12.82 16.53
CA ALA A 329 12.08 -14.17 16.16
C ALA A 329 11.80 -14.32 14.65
N ALA A 330 11.26 -13.28 14.00
CA ALA A 330 11.07 -13.27 12.55
C ALA A 330 12.40 -13.21 11.78
N VAL A 331 13.35 -12.40 12.26
CA VAL A 331 14.71 -12.31 11.71
C VAL A 331 15.48 -13.61 11.94
N ALA A 332 15.33 -14.26 13.09
CA ALA A 332 16.01 -15.53 13.39
C ALA A 332 15.59 -16.67 12.42
N VAL A 333 14.32 -16.69 11.99
CA VAL A 333 13.81 -17.71 11.05
C VAL A 333 14.31 -17.47 9.62
N ARG A 334 14.35 -16.21 9.16
CA ARG A 334 14.91 -15.82 7.85
C ARG A 334 15.72 -14.52 8.03
N PRO A 335 17.05 -14.62 8.21
CA PRO A 335 17.90 -13.48 8.60
C PRO A 335 18.25 -12.53 7.45
N ASN A 336 17.97 -12.92 6.20
CA ASN A 336 18.34 -12.19 4.99
C ASN A 336 17.11 -11.58 4.29
N ILE A 337 16.18 -11.01 5.07
CA ILE A 337 15.03 -10.28 4.54
C ILE A 337 15.18 -8.81 4.94
N PRO A 338 15.49 -7.90 4.01
CA PRO A 338 15.75 -6.50 4.32
C PRO A 338 14.63 -5.82 5.10
N GLU A 339 13.37 -6.11 4.78
CA GLU A 339 12.20 -5.53 5.43
C GLU A 339 12.11 -5.93 6.91
N ARG A 340 12.51 -7.15 7.25
CA ARG A 340 12.54 -7.63 8.65
C ARG A 340 13.64 -6.96 9.46
N LEU A 341 14.82 -6.79 8.85
CA LEU A 341 15.94 -6.08 9.47
C LEU A 341 15.59 -4.61 9.71
N ASN A 342 14.97 -3.96 8.72
CA ASN A 342 14.51 -2.57 8.82
C ASN A 342 13.40 -2.39 9.87
N ALA A 343 12.44 -3.32 9.97
CA ALA A 343 11.41 -3.25 11.00
C ALA A 343 12.00 -3.42 12.41
N LEU A 344 12.94 -4.36 12.58
CA LEU A 344 13.62 -4.56 13.87
C LEU A 344 14.45 -3.33 14.26
N ALA A 345 15.16 -2.72 13.32
CA ALA A 345 15.93 -1.49 13.56
C ALA A 345 15.01 -0.34 14.05
N GLN A 346 13.89 -0.11 13.36
CA GLN A 346 12.92 0.91 13.77
C GLN A 346 12.29 0.63 15.13
N ALA A 347 12.04 -0.65 15.47
CA ALA A 347 11.52 -1.03 16.79
C ALA A 347 12.55 -0.75 17.90
N TYR A 348 13.83 -1.06 17.67
CA TYR A 348 14.92 -0.70 18.58
C TYR A 348 15.06 0.81 18.77
N GLU A 349 15.02 1.60 17.68
CA GLU A 349 15.02 3.07 17.76
C GLU A 349 13.85 3.59 18.60
N SER A 350 12.64 3.11 18.32
CA SER A 350 11.41 3.60 18.96
C SER A 350 11.26 3.16 20.42
N ALA A 351 11.86 2.02 20.80
CA ALA A 351 11.92 1.54 22.18
C ALA A 351 13.13 2.10 22.95
N ASN A 352 14.04 2.80 22.28
CA ASN A 352 15.33 3.20 22.81
C ASN A 352 16.14 2.03 23.39
N GLU A 353 16.09 0.86 22.73
CA GLU A 353 16.79 -0.35 23.16
C GLU A 353 17.80 -0.81 22.10
N LYS A 354 18.83 -1.57 22.53
CA LYS A 354 19.80 -2.24 21.62
C LYS A 354 20.46 -1.28 20.61
N GLN A 355 20.78 -0.05 21.05
CA GLN A 355 21.37 1.01 20.22
C GLN A 355 22.62 0.56 19.45
N ASP A 356 23.42 -0.33 20.06
CA ASP A 356 24.63 -0.92 19.47
C ASP A 356 24.36 -1.82 18.25
N GLN A 357 23.12 -2.28 18.06
CA GLN A 357 22.73 -3.20 16.98
C GLN A 357 22.06 -2.50 15.79
N ILE A 358 21.50 -1.30 15.99
CA ILE A 358 20.64 -0.63 15.00
C ILE A 358 21.38 -0.38 13.70
N ARG A 359 22.58 0.21 13.78
CA ARG A 359 23.44 0.46 12.60
C ARG A 359 23.68 -0.81 11.79
N GLY A 360 24.05 -1.91 12.47
CA GLY A 360 24.34 -3.18 11.81
C GLY A 360 23.13 -3.81 11.12
N LEU A 361 21.91 -3.58 11.63
CA LEU A 361 20.69 -4.04 10.96
C LEU A 361 20.44 -3.29 9.64
N TYR A 362 20.61 -1.97 9.64
CA TYR A 362 20.49 -1.16 8.43
C TYR A 362 21.55 -1.50 7.40
N GLU A 363 22.82 -1.61 7.81
CA GLU A 363 23.93 -1.98 6.93
C GLU A 363 23.69 -3.35 6.29
N ARG A 364 23.32 -4.37 7.08
CA ARG A 364 23.00 -5.70 6.56
C ARG A 364 21.84 -5.70 5.56
N ALA A 365 20.79 -4.92 5.82
CA ALA A 365 19.67 -4.80 4.88
C ALA A 365 20.11 -4.22 3.53
N LEU A 366 20.98 -3.21 3.57
CA LEU A 366 21.50 -2.54 2.37
C LEU A 366 22.64 -3.30 1.69
N ASP A 367 23.33 -4.20 2.38
CA ASP A 367 24.26 -5.16 1.80
C ASP A 367 23.52 -6.23 0.99
N ILE A 368 22.34 -6.67 1.46
CA ILE A 368 21.48 -7.61 0.73
C ILE A 368 20.92 -6.94 -0.53
N GLN A 369 20.37 -5.72 -0.40
CA GLN A 369 19.86 -4.98 -1.54
C GLN A 369 20.16 -3.48 -1.43
N PRO A 370 21.16 -2.98 -2.18
CA PRO A 370 21.52 -1.56 -2.19
C PRO A 370 20.44 -0.62 -2.74
N ALA A 371 19.47 -1.08 -3.52
CA ALA A 371 18.47 -0.22 -4.14
C ALA A 371 17.26 0.16 -3.23
N LEU A 372 17.29 -0.21 -1.93
CA LEU A 372 16.18 0.00 -1.00
C LEU A 372 16.12 1.42 -0.44
N ALA A 373 15.54 2.33 -1.22
CA ALA A 373 15.41 3.75 -0.87
C ALA A 373 14.73 4.00 0.49
N ASP A 374 13.69 3.22 0.84
CA ASP A 374 12.94 3.42 2.09
C ASP A 374 13.81 3.08 3.32
N ILE A 375 14.62 2.02 3.23
CA ILE A 375 15.60 1.67 4.26
C ILE A 375 16.72 2.71 4.34
N ARG A 376 17.17 3.26 3.20
CA ARG A 376 18.17 4.34 3.19
C ARG A 376 17.68 5.60 3.88
N ILE A 377 16.41 5.97 3.74
CA ILE A 377 15.80 7.10 4.47
C ILE A 377 15.83 6.83 5.97
N ASN A 378 15.38 5.66 6.40
CA ASN A 378 15.38 5.29 7.82
C ASN A 378 16.79 5.29 8.41
N TYR A 379 17.76 4.72 7.69
CA TYR A 379 19.16 4.72 8.12
C TYR A 379 19.76 6.12 8.14
N GLY A 380 19.45 6.96 7.15
CA GLY A 380 19.88 8.36 7.12
C GLY A 380 19.37 9.14 8.34
N ARG A 381 18.10 8.96 8.71
CA ARG A 381 17.49 9.59 9.90
C ARG A 381 18.18 9.12 11.18
N TYR A 382 18.44 7.82 11.29
CA TYR A 382 19.19 7.28 12.41
C TYR A 382 20.59 7.90 12.54
N LEU A 383 21.33 8.02 11.42
CA LEU A 383 22.65 8.64 11.39
C LEU A 383 22.63 10.13 11.76
N GLU A 384 21.59 10.85 11.33
CA GLU A 384 21.37 12.26 11.67
C GLU A 384 21.17 12.43 13.19
N LEU A 385 20.37 11.57 13.83
CA LEU A 385 20.18 11.56 15.28
C LEU A 385 21.47 11.22 16.06
N GLU A 386 22.31 10.34 15.50
CA GLU A 386 23.65 10.04 16.02
C GLU A 386 24.67 11.17 15.78
N GLY A 387 24.29 12.22 15.04
CA GLY A 387 25.15 13.36 14.70
C GLY A 387 26.09 13.13 13.51
N ASP A 388 26.01 11.99 12.81
CA ASP A 388 26.78 11.71 11.60
C ASP A 388 26.05 12.24 10.35
N LEU A 389 25.98 13.56 10.27
CA LEU A 389 25.25 14.27 9.22
C LEU A 389 25.81 14.00 7.81
N THR A 390 27.12 13.80 7.70
CA THR A 390 27.77 13.47 6.42
C THR A 390 27.32 12.10 5.90
N ALA A 391 27.29 11.09 6.78
CA ALA A 391 26.80 9.77 6.39
C ALA A 391 25.28 9.79 6.10
N ALA A 392 24.50 10.55 6.87
CA ALA A 392 23.07 10.74 6.63
C ALA A 392 22.79 11.30 5.23
N ILE A 393 23.45 12.41 4.86
CA ILE A 393 23.36 13.03 3.53
C ILE A 393 23.71 12.01 2.43
N ALA A 394 24.74 11.18 2.63
CA ALA A 394 25.11 10.16 1.65
C ALA A 394 24.00 9.10 1.45
N GLN A 395 23.31 8.69 2.53
CA GLN A 395 22.17 7.78 2.41
C GLN A 395 20.98 8.44 1.71
N TYR A 396 20.65 9.69 2.06
CA TYR A 396 19.55 10.41 1.43
C TYR A 396 19.82 10.68 -0.06
N ARG A 397 21.05 11.06 -0.46
CA ARG A 397 21.43 11.20 -1.88
C ARG A 397 21.24 9.89 -2.65
N ARG A 398 21.60 8.74 -2.05
CA ARG A 398 21.34 7.42 -2.64
C ARG A 398 19.85 7.11 -2.72
N ALA A 399 19.06 7.43 -1.68
CA ALA A 399 17.61 7.24 -1.70
C ALA A 399 16.94 8.04 -2.82
N VAL A 400 17.32 9.32 -2.99
CA VAL A 400 16.88 10.19 -4.08
C VAL A 400 17.30 9.63 -5.44
N SER A 401 18.52 9.11 -5.57
CA SER A 401 18.96 8.47 -6.81
C SER A 401 18.13 7.24 -7.17
N GLU A 402 17.73 6.42 -6.18
CA GLU A 402 16.96 5.18 -6.39
C GLU A 402 15.46 5.42 -6.59
N LYS A 403 14.89 6.43 -5.93
CA LYS A 403 13.50 6.88 -6.11
C LYS A 403 13.44 8.41 -6.22
N PRO A 404 13.74 8.99 -7.40
CA PRO A 404 13.72 10.45 -7.60
C PRO A 404 12.37 11.12 -7.35
N TRP A 405 11.28 10.36 -7.31
CA TRP A 405 9.91 10.82 -7.03
C TRP A 405 9.50 10.70 -5.56
N LEU A 406 10.38 10.23 -4.67
CA LEU A 406 10.07 10.08 -3.25
C LEU A 406 10.30 11.42 -2.53
N ALA A 407 9.23 12.20 -2.36
CA ALA A 407 9.27 13.53 -1.75
C ALA A 407 9.95 13.53 -0.38
N GLN A 408 9.64 12.56 0.48
CA GLN A 408 10.27 12.40 1.80
C GLN A 408 11.81 12.27 1.73
N ALA A 409 12.34 11.61 0.69
CA ALA A 409 13.80 11.47 0.52
C ALA A 409 14.45 12.83 0.24
N HIS A 410 13.81 13.64 -0.61
CA HIS A 410 14.25 15.00 -0.91
C HIS A 410 14.13 15.89 0.33
N TYR A 411 13.01 15.82 1.05
CA TYR A 411 12.82 16.62 2.27
C TYR A 411 13.92 16.35 3.30
N ASN A 412 14.20 15.07 3.58
CA ASN A 412 15.24 14.68 4.52
C ASN A 412 16.64 15.13 4.05
N LEU A 413 16.93 14.99 2.74
CA LEU A 413 18.18 15.48 2.16
C LEU A 413 18.31 17.00 2.33
N GLY A 414 17.26 17.76 1.99
CA GLY A 414 17.25 19.22 2.08
C GLY A 414 17.44 19.70 3.52
N THR A 415 16.74 19.09 4.47
CA THR A 415 16.89 19.42 5.91
C THR A 415 18.30 19.11 6.42
N ALA A 416 18.85 17.95 6.05
CA ALA A 416 20.22 17.60 6.43
C ALA A 416 21.27 18.54 5.81
N LEU A 417 21.07 18.98 4.56
CA LEU A 417 21.93 19.96 3.90
C LEU A 417 21.86 21.34 4.57
N LEU A 418 20.67 21.78 5.01
CA LEU A 418 20.52 23.01 5.80
C LEU A 418 21.33 22.93 7.10
N GLN A 419 21.22 21.82 7.83
CA GLN A 419 21.99 21.58 9.05
C GLN A 419 23.50 21.55 8.79
N ASN A 420 23.92 21.06 7.62
CA ASN A 420 25.34 20.99 7.23
C ASN A 420 25.87 22.32 6.66
N GLY A 421 25.02 23.33 6.49
CA GLY A 421 25.37 24.62 5.89
C GLY A 421 25.51 24.63 4.37
N GLU A 422 25.07 23.57 3.67
CA GLU A 422 25.04 23.45 2.21
C GLU A 422 23.80 24.14 1.63
N PHE A 423 23.62 25.43 1.94
CA PHE A 423 22.38 26.19 1.74
C PHE A 423 21.85 26.21 0.30
N ALA A 424 22.71 26.42 -0.69
CA ALA A 424 22.29 26.51 -2.09
C ALA A 424 21.76 25.16 -2.63
N GLU A 425 22.36 24.04 -2.22
CA GLU A 425 21.84 22.71 -2.59
C GLU A 425 20.56 22.41 -1.81
N ALA A 426 20.52 22.77 -0.53
CA ALA A 426 19.36 22.56 0.32
C ALA A 426 18.10 23.24 -0.23
N GLU A 427 18.20 24.49 -0.68
CA GLU A 427 17.10 25.21 -1.32
C GLU A 427 16.59 24.44 -2.56
N ALA A 428 17.48 24.08 -3.48
CA ALA A 428 17.10 23.36 -4.70
C ALA A 428 16.42 22.02 -4.40
N VAL A 429 16.90 21.29 -3.37
CA VAL A 429 16.32 20.01 -2.95
C VAL A 429 14.96 20.20 -2.26
N LEU A 430 14.78 21.25 -1.45
CA LEU A 430 13.49 21.59 -0.86
C LEU A 430 12.48 22.04 -1.93
N GLU A 431 12.91 22.79 -2.95
CA GLU A 431 12.05 23.11 -4.10
C GLU A 431 11.63 21.85 -4.87
N GLN A 432 12.54 20.88 -5.03
CA GLN A 432 12.23 19.58 -5.63
C GLN A 432 11.22 18.79 -4.79
N THR A 433 11.30 18.88 -3.47
CA THR A 433 10.30 18.31 -2.55
C THR A 433 8.92 18.90 -2.85
N LEU A 434 8.82 20.24 -2.93
CA LEU A 434 7.56 20.94 -3.20
C LEU A 434 7.04 20.73 -4.63
N MET A 435 7.92 20.45 -5.59
CA MET A 435 7.48 20.05 -6.92
C MET A 435 6.80 18.67 -6.89
N LEU A 436 7.32 17.73 -6.08
CA LEU A 436 6.78 16.37 -5.93
C LEU A 436 5.53 16.35 -5.05
N ASP A 437 5.55 17.09 -3.95
CA ASP A 437 4.47 17.26 -2.99
C ASP A 437 4.27 18.76 -2.64
N PRO A 438 3.41 19.47 -3.39
CA PRO A 438 3.17 20.91 -3.19
C PRO A 438 2.57 21.28 -1.84
N ASP A 439 1.99 20.31 -1.13
CA ASP A 439 1.30 20.51 0.14
C ASP A 439 2.14 20.05 1.35
N HIS A 440 3.43 19.75 1.13
CA HIS A 440 4.34 19.33 2.19
C HIS A 440 4.64 20.47 3.17
N ALA A 441 3.85 20.59 4.23
CA ALA A 441 3.88 21.70 5.18
C ALA A 441 5.28 21.92 5.80
N ASP A 442 5.98 20.86 6.21
CA ASP A 442 7.30 21.01 6.82
C ASP A 442 8.37 21.51 5.83
N ALA A 443 8.29 21.10 4.56
CA ALA A 443 9.19 21.59 3.52
C ALA A 443 8.92 23.07 3.20
N LEU A 444 7.65 23.47 3.17
CA LEU A 444 7.24 24.88 3.03
C LEU A 444 7.75 25.72 4.21
N GLY A 445 7.66 25.19 5.44
CA GLY A 445 8.20 25.82 6.65
C GLY A 445 9.72 25.98 6.59
N ASN A 446 10.46 24.91 6.33
CA ASN A 446 11.93 24.93 6.27
C ASN A 446 12.44 25.86 5.16
N LEU A 447 11.83 25.82 3.98
CA LEU A 447 12.17 26.74 2.90
C LEU A 447 11.82 28.19 3.27
N GLY A 448 10.67 28.43 3.91
CA GLY A 448 10.30 29.76 4.39
C GLY A 448 11.31 30.33 5.39
N LEU A 449 11.75 29.53 6.36
CA LEU A 449 12.77 29.92 7.34
C LEU A 449 14.12 30.21 6.67
N PHE A 450 14.54 29.37 5.71
CA PHE A 450 15.74 29.61 4.92
C PHE A 450 15.65 30.91 4.09
N LEU A 451 14.50 31.19 3.47
CA LEU A 451 14.28 32.44 2.74
C LEU A 451 14.39 33.68 3.64
N LEU A 452 14.01 33.57 4.91
CA LEU A 452 14.22 34.65 5.88
C LEU A 452 15.72 34.90 6.15
N THR A 453 16.54 33.85 6.26
CA THR A 453 17.99 34.01 6.47
C THR A 453 18.67 34.68 5.27
N GLU A 454 18.14 34.47 4.07
CA GLU A 454 18.56 35.14 2.83
C GLU A 454 17.89 36.52 2.60
N ASN A 455 17.16 37.04 3.60
CA ASN A 455 16.45 38.32 3.54
C ASN A 455 15.39 38.41 2.41
N ARG A 456 14.87 37.27 1.94
CA ARG A 456 13.79 37.13 0.94
C ARG A 456 12.42 37.08 1.62
N ILE A 457 12.14 38.13 2.40
CA ILE A 457 11.01 38.17 3.36
C ILE A 457 9.65 37.90 2.72
N GLN A 458 9.37 38.46 1.54
CA GLN A 458 8.06 38.29 0.89
C GLN A 458 7.84 36.88 0.34
N GLU A 459 8.91 36.23 -0.14
CA GLU A 459 8.86 34.85 -0.61
C GLU A 459 8.64 33.90 0.57
N ALA A 460 9.30 34.14 1.70
CA ALA A 460 9.07 33.37 2.93
C ALA A 460 7.60 33.43 3.38
N GLY A 461 6.99 34.62 3.39
CA GLY A 461 5.59 34.79 3.74
C GLY A 461 4.62 34.09 2.79
N ALA A 462 4.99 33.95 1.50
CA ALA A 462 4.22 33.13 0.57
C ALA A 462 4.29 31.63 0.93
N ARG A 463 5.47 31.12 1.29
CA ARG A 463 5.64 29.72 1.71
C ARG A 463 4.93 29.41 3.02
N PHE A 464 5.01 30.28 4.03
CA PHE A 464 4.30 30.07 5.29
C PHE A 464 2.78 30.09 5.14
N ARG A 465 2.23 31.00 4.31
CA ARG A 465 0.79 30.99 4.00
C ARG A 465 0.38 29.69 3.31
N GLN A 466 1.18 29.19 2.36
CA GLN A 466 0.93 27.91 1.73
C GLN A 466 0.96 26.77 2.77
N ALA A 467 1.93 26.76 3.70
CA ALA A 467 2.03 25.75 4.75
C ALA A 467 0.77 25.69 5.63
N VAL A 468 0.22 26.85 6.01
CA VAL A 468 -1.02 26.93 6.79
C VAL A 468 -2.24 26.50 5.96
N VAL A 469 -2.26 26.74 4.65
CA VAL A 469 -3.34 26.23 3.79
C VAL A 469 -3.28 24.70 3.71
N SER A 470 -2.09 24.12 3.56
CA SER A 470 -1.91 22.67 3.44
C SER A 470 -2.11 21.94 4.76
N ALA A 471 -1.76 22.55 5.89
CA ALA A 471 -1.97 22.00 7.24
C ALA A 471 -2.57 23.06 8.19
N PRO A 472 -3.90 23.28 8.16
CA PRO A 472 -4.58 24.36 8.87
C PRO A 472 -4.45 24.30 10.39
N ASP A 473 -4.30 23.09 10.93
CA ASP A 473 -4.21 22.81 12.36
C ASP A 473 -2.79 22.39 12.78
N ASN A 474 -1.77 22.68 11.97
CA ASN A 474 -0.38 22.46 12.35
C ASN A 474 0.15 23.67 13.16
N PRO A 475 0.47 23.50 14.45
CA PRO A 475 0.88 24.60 15.32
C PRO A 475 2.23 25.23 14.89
N ILE A 476 3.15 24.45 14.30
CA ILE A 476 4.42 24.95 13.78
C ILE A 476 4.19 25.83 12.55
N ALA A 477 3.35 25.40 11.61
CA ALA A 477 3.02 26.19 10.42
C ALA A 477 2.34 27.52 10.79
N LEU A 478 1.39 27.48 11.72
CA LEU A 478 0.71 28.67 12.26
C LEU A 478 1.69 29.60 12.98
N SER A 479 2.58 29.06 13.81
CA SER A 479 3.59 29.83 14.53
C SER A 479 4.60 30.50 13.60
N ASN A 480 5.07 29.79 12.57
CA ASN A 480 5.96 30.35 11.56
C ASN A 480 5.31 31.51 10.79
N LEU A 481 4.04 31.37 10.39
CA LEU A 481 3.29 32.44 9.73
C LEU A 481 3.03 33.62 10.68
N GLY A 482 2.67 33.36 11.93
CA GLY A 482 2.47 34.38 12.96
C GLY A 482 3.76 35.15 13.27
N SER A 483 4.89 34.45 13.37
CA SER A 483 6.21 35.07 13.54
C SER A 483 6.59 35.93 12.33
N TRP A 484 6.26 35.50 11.11
CA TRP A 484 6.45 36.31 9.91
C TRP A 484 5.66 37.62 9.98
N TYR A 485 4.35 37.56 10.30
CA TYR A 485 3.51 38.76 10.46
C TYR A 485 4.01 39.70 11.56
N PHE A 486 4.47 39.14 12.70
CA PHE A 486 5.08 39.93 13.76
C PHE A 486 6.31 40.71 13.26
N ASN A 487 7.19 40.04 12.52
CA ASN A 487 8.40 40.65 11.98
C ASN A 487 8.12 41.67 10.85
N THR A 488 7.01 41.53 10.10
CA THR A 488 6.59 42.51 9.10
C THR A 488 5.74 43.65 9.68
N GLY A 489 5.36 43.57 10.96
CA GLY A 489 4.66 44.62 11.70
C GLY A 489 3.14 44.53 11.72
N ASP A 490 2.56 43.46 11.17
CA ASP A 490 1.12 43.20 11.18
C ASP A 490 0.74 42.40 12.43
N PHE A 491 0.78 43.06 13.59
CA PHE A 491 0.64 42.40 14.89
C PHE A 491 -0.74 41.77 15.12
N GLU A 492 -1.81 42.31 14.55
CA GLU A 492 -3.15 41.72 14.63
C GLU A 492 -3.26 40.36 13.93
N GLU A 493 -2.66 40.22 12.75
CA GLU A 493 -2.59 38.93 12.05
C GLU A 493 -1.68 37.96 12.80
N ALA A 494 -0.54 38.44 13.32
CA ALA A 494 0.35 37.63 14.16
C ALA A 494 -0.41 37.01 15.34
N ILE A 495 -1.16 37.83 16.09
CA ILE A 495 -2.02 37.38 17.21
C ILE A 495 -3.02 36.33 16.73
N THR A 496 -3.68 36.55 15.60
CA THR A 496 -4.71 35.63 15.08
C THR A 496 -4.16 34.22 14.82
N TYR A 497 -2.99 34.10 14.18
CA TYR A 497 -2.39 32.79 13.92
C TYR A 497 -1.74 32.18 15.17
N LEU A 498 -1.14 32.99 16.03
CA LEU A 498 -0.47 32.51 17.24
C LEU A 498 -1.47 32.05 18.31
N GLU A 499 -2.61 32.73 18.48
CA GLU A 499 -3.72 32.28 19.35
C GLU A 499 -4.23 30.90 18.91
N ARG A 500 -4.33 30.66 17.58
CA ARG A 500 -4.69 29.34 17.05
C ARG A 500 -3.61 28.30 17.34
N ALA A 501 -2.34 28.63 17.13
CA ALA A 501 -1.22 27.72 17.39
C ALA A 501 -1.21 27.24 18.85
N VAL A 502 -1.35 28.16 19.82
CA VAL A 502 -1.34 27.82 21.25
C VAL A 502 -2.65 27.18 21.73
N ALA A 503 -3.76 27.39 21.02
CA ALA A 503 -5.00 26.67 21.30
C ALA A 503 -4.89 25.18 20.90
N ILE A 504 -4.15 24.89 19.83
CA ILE A 504 -3.89 23.52 19.36
C ILE A 504 -2.81 22.85 20.22
N GLU A 505 -1.70 23.55 20.48
CA GLU A 505 -0.59 23.06 21.30
C GLU A 505 -0.27 24.03 22.45
N PRO A 506 -0.95 23.90 23.60
CA PRO A 506 -0.81 24.82 24.73
C PRO A 506 0.56 24.83 25.42
N GLU A 507 1.43 23.89 25.07
CA GLU A 507 2.80 23.75 25.60
C GLU A 507 3.86 24.34 24.65
N TYR A 508 3.46 24.84 23.48
CA TYR A 508 4.41 25.37 22.50
C TYR A 508 4.94 26.76 22.91
N ILE A 509 6.03 26.78 23.68
CA ILE A 509 6.64 27.99 24.24
C ILE A 509 6.94 29.03 23.15
N GLY A 510 7.54 28.66 22.02
CA GLY A 510 7.90 29.60 20.97
C GLY A 510 6.70 30.34 20.34
N ALA A 511 5.52 29.71 20.31
CA ALA A 511 4.30 30.38 19.87
C ALA A 511 3.78 31.37 20.93
N TRP A 512 3.81 30.98 22.21
CA TRP A 512 3.49 31.89 23.31
C TRP A 512 4.43 33.09 23.36
N GLU A 513 5.72 32.91 23.10
CA GLU A 513 6.70 33.99 23.09
C GLU A 513 6.34 35.07 22.06
N ASN A 514 6.13 34.65 20.81
CA ASN A 514 5.72 35.56 19.75
C ASN A 514 4.34 36.20 20.04
N LEU A 515 3.43 35.48 20.70
CA LEU A 515 2.10 35.98 21.04
C LEU A 515 2.18 37.08 22.11
N ALA A 516 2.94 36.85 23.18
CA ALA A 516 3.14 37.80 24.25
C ALA A 516 3.79 39.09 23.73
N LEU A 517 4.82 38.96 22.87
CA LEU A 517 5.44 40.10 22.20
C LEU A 517 4.45 40.84 21.29
N SER A 518 3.63 40.13 20.51
CA SER A 518 2.62 40.75 19.64
C SER A 518 1.60 41.56 20.45
N TYR A 519 1.12 41.04 21.59
CA TYR A 519 0.25 41.80 22.50
C TYR A 519 0.95 43.04 23.08
N ALA A 520 2.19 42.90 23.53
CA ALA A 520 2.96 44.02 24.08
C ALA A 520 3.16 45.14 23.05
N ARG A 521 3.42 44.80 21.78
CA ARG A 521 3.56 45.78 20.68
C ARG A 521 2.25 46.49 20.33
N MET A 522 1.12 45.86 20.63
CA MET A 522 -0.22 46.40 20.49
C MET A 522 -0.73 47.12 21.75
N ASP A 523 0.12 47.32 22.76
CA ASP A 523 -0.23 47.91 24.07
C ASP A 523 -1.36 47.14 24.79
N ARG A 524 -1.50 45.84 24.50
CA ARG A 524 -2.45 44.91 25.15
C ARG A 524 -1.80 44.27 26.38
N GLY A 525 -1.36 45.11 27.33
CA GLY A 525 -0.55 44.68 28.48
C GLY A 525 -1.16 43.53 29.29
N VAL A 526 -2.48 43.54 29.51
CA VAL A 526 -3.18 42.46 30.26
C VAL A 526 -3.06 41.10 29.55
N ASP A 527 -3.19 41.07 28.22
CA ASP A 527 -3.08 39.83 27.46
C ASP A 527 -1.62 39.39 27.34
N ALA A 528 -0.68 40.33 27.22
CA ALA A 528 0.75 40.07 27.24
C ALA A 528 1.20 39.43 28.57
N VAL A 529 0.72 39.94 29.71
CA VAL A 529 0.98 39.37 31.04
C VAL A 529 0.46 37.95 31.15
N ARG A 530 -0.78 37.67 30.72
CA ARG A 530 -1.34 36.30 30.75
C ARG A 530 -0.52 35.32 29.90
N ALA A 531 -0.08 35.75 28.72
CA ALA A 531 0.78 34.94 27.87
C ALA A 531 2.15 34.69 28.53
N ALA A 532 2.74 35.71 29.17
CA ALA A 532 3.98 35.57 29.92
C ALA A 532 3.85 34.66 31.16
N GLU A 533 2.75 34.74 31.90
CA GLU A 533 2.44 33.82 33.00
C GLU A 533 2.37 32.38 32.50
N ARG A 534 1.74 32.14 31.34
CA ARG A 534 1.69 30.82 30.73
C ARG A 534 3.08 30.31 30.32
N ILE A 535 3.93 31.16 29.77
CA ILE A 535 5.33 30.80 29.48
C ILE A 535 6.05 30.43 30.78
N MET A 536 5.86 31.19 31.86
CA MET A 536 6.48 30.94 33.17
C MET A 536 6.04 29.62 33.82
N GLU A 537 4.81 29.17 33.57
CA GLU A 537 4.34 27.84 33.98
C GLU A 537 5.10 26.71 33.26
N LEU A 538 5.46 26.93 31.99
CA LEU A 538 6.14 25.95 31.13
C LEU A 538 7.67 25.98 31.27
N ASP A 539 8.24 27.19 31.37
CA ASP A 539 9.66 27.47 31.59
C ASP A 539 9.84 28.64 32.58
N PRO A 540 10.04 28.34 33.88
CA PRO A 540 10.22 29.37 34.90
C PRO A 540 11.47 30.26 34.72
N ASN A 541 12.42 29.86 33.87
CA ASN A 541 13.65 30.62 33.64
C ASN A 541 13.60 31.44 32.35
N ASN A 542 12.43 31.50 31.68
CA ASN A 542 12.29 32.22 30.42
C ASN A 542 12.49 33.73 30.62
N GLN A 543 13.59 34.27 30.10
CA GLN A 543 13.96 35.68 30.29
C GLN A 543 12.96 36.64 29.65
N MET A 544 12.36 36.25 28.51
CA MET A 544 11.42 37.08 27.78
C MET A 544 10.12 37.26 28.58
N ALA A 545 9.62 36.19 29.21
CA ALA A 545 8.45 36.25 30.06
C ALA A 545 8.66 37.16 31.28
N HIS A 546 9.80 37.03 31.98
CA HIS A 546 10.16 37.94 33.09
C HIS A 546 10.16 39.41 32.65
N ALA A 547 10.75 39.71 31.50
CA ALA A 547 10.79 41.09 30.98
C ALA A 547 9.39 41.66 30.69
N ILE A 548 8.46 40.85 30.19
CA ILE A 548 7.07 41.26 29.97
C ILE A 548 6.34 41.51 31.30
N LEU A 549 6.52 40.63 32.29
CA LEU A 549 5.93 40.78 33.61
C LEU A 549 6.45 42.02 34.34
N ASP A 550 7.74 42.32 34.24
CA ASP A 550 8.31 43.54 34.82
C ASP A 550 7.79 44.82 34.15
N ALA A 551 7.53 44.76 32.83
CA ALA A 551 7.06 45.90 32.06
C ALA A 551 5.56 46.19 32.22
N PHE A 552 4.73 45.15 32.41
CA PHE A 552 3.26 45.26 32.39
C PHE A 552 2.55 44.68 33.62
N GLY A 553 3.26 44.02 34.54
CA GLY A 553 2.70 43.45 35.77
C GLY A 553 2.58 44.49 36.88
N THR A 554 1.39 45.06 37.04
CA THR A 554 1.00 45.86 38.22
C THR A 554 -0.39 45.52 38.70
#